data_AF-A0A8B3NEA7-F1
#
_entry.id   AF-A0A8B3NEA7-F1
#
_cell.length_a   1.000
_cell.length_b   1.000
_cell.length_c   1.000
_cell.angle_alpha   90.00
_cell.angle_beta   90.00
_cell.angle_gamma   90.00
#
_symmetry.space_group_name_H-M   'P 1'
#
loop_
_entity.id
_entity.type
_entity.pdbx_description
1 polymer ?
#
loop_
_entity_poly.entity_id
_entity_poly.type
_entity_poly.pdbx_seq_one_letter_code
_entity_poly.pdbx_strand_id
1 'polypeptide(L)'
;LAQIGVTRASLGVQDFDPQVQKAINREQSFLQTKAVVDGVRSRGVESVNLDLLYGLPNQTRETICSTVAQALTLEPDRMALFGYAHVPWFKKHQTMIDEAWLPSPT
;
A
#
# COMPACT_ATOMS: atom_id res chain seq x y z
N LEU A 1 -10.48 15.22 12.62
CA LEU A 1 -11.15 14.19 11.81
C LEU A 1 -12.18 13.41 12.64
N ALA A 2 -11.79 12.68 13.67
CA ALA A 2 -12.77 11.96 14.49
C ALA A 2 -13.80 12.89 15.18
N GLN A 3 -13.35 14.02 15.75
CA GLN A 3 -14.24 15.03 16.37
C GLN A 3 -15.25 15.66 15.39
N ILE A 4 -15.05 15.52 14.08
CA ILE A 4 -15.98 16.01 13.05
C ILE A 4 -16.78 14.87 12.40
N GLY A 5 -16.82 13.69 13.01
CA GLY A 5 -17.68 12.56 12.60
C GLY A 5 -17.04 11.52 11.67
N VAL A 6 -15.71 11.53 11.47
CA VAL A 6 -15.05 10.46 10.71
C VAL A 6 -15.05 9.16 11.53
N THR A 7 -15.69 8.12 11.01
CA THR A 7 -15.80 6.79 11.65
C THR A 7 -14.93 5.71 11.00
N ARG A 8 -14.42 5.98 9.79
CA ARG A 8 -13.57 5.05 9.04
C ARG A 8 -12.38 5.75 8.39
N ALA A 9 -11.23 5.09 8.37
CA ALA A 9 -10.04 5.51 7.64
C ALA A 9 -9.65 4.44 6.60
N SER A 10 -9.26 4.87 5.39
CA SER A 10 -8.63 4.01 4.38
C SER A 10 -7.21 4.52 4.13
N LEU A 11 -6.23 3.64 4.30
CA LEU A 11 -4.81 3.99 4.14
C LEU A 11 -4.25 3.27 2.92
N GLY A 12 -3.77 4.07 1.97
CA GLY A 12 -3.01 3.56 0.85
C GLY A 12 -1.61 3.17 1.31
N VAL A 13 -1.35 1.87 1.45
CA VAL A 13 -0.04 1.31 1.81
C VAL A 13 0.75 0.88 0.58
N GLN A 14 0.07 0.25 -0.39
CA GLN A 14 0.63 -0.28 -1.64
C GLN A 14 1.61 -1.43 -1.42
N ASP A 15 2.79 -1.14 -0.87
CA ASP A 15 3.84 -2.11 -0.55
C ASP A 15 4.71 -1.62 0.62
N PHE A 16 5.35 -2.51 1.37
CA PHE A 16 6.36 -2.18 2.40
C PHE A 16 7.80 -2.45 1.96
N ASP A 17 8.01 -3.12 0.83
CA ASP A 17 9.32 -3.40 0.29
C ASP A 17 10.01 -2.10 -0.20
N PRO A 18 11.17 -1.71 0.35
CA PRO A 18 11.84 -0.47 -0.01
C PRO A 18 12.22 -0.37 -1.50
N GLN A 19 12.52 -1.48 -2.16
CA GLN A 19 12.86 -1.50 -3.58
C GLN A 19 11.63 -1.21 -4.43
N VAL A 20 10.49 -1.81 -4.08
CA VAL A 20 9.20 -1.54 -4.74
C VAL A 20 8.80 -0.08 -4.53
N GLN A 21 8.86 0.40 -3.29
CA GLN A 21 8.52 1.78 -2.93
C GLN A 21 9.35 2.81 -3.69
N LYS A 22 10.66 2.59 -3.79
CA LYS A 22 11.56 3.46 -4.55
C LYS A 22 11.22 3.46 -6.04
N ALA A 23 10.92 2.29 -6.61
CA ALA A 23 10.57 2.17 -8.02
C ALA A 23 9.28 2.91 -8.39
N ILE A 24 8.33 3.03 -7.46
CA ILE A 24 7.07 3.78 -7.66
C ILE A 24 7.09 5.20 -7.08
N ASN A 25 8.26 5.66 -6.60
CA ASN A 25 8.45 6.96 -5.96
C ASN A 25 7.45 7.21 -4.80
N ARG A 26 7.30 6.21 -3.92
CA ARG A 26 6.37 6.25 -2.78
C ARG A 26 6.96 5.60 -1.53
N GLU A 27 7.93 6.28 -0.94
CA GLU A 27 8.58 5.83 0.28
C GLU A 27 7.70 6.09 1.51
N GLN A 28 7.33 5.02 2.21
CA GLN A 28 6.53 5.06 3.44
C GLN A 28 6.88 3.84 4.29
N SER A 29 7.57 4.05 5.40
CA SER A 29 7.91 2.95 6.29
C SER A 29 6.67 2.28 6.91
N PHE A 30 6.84 1.01 7.29
CA PHE A 30 5.88 0.30 8.13
C PHE A 30 5.55 1.08 9.41
N LEU A 31 6.56 1.65 10.08
CA LEU A 31 6.37 2.42 11.32
C LEU A 31 5.53 3.69 11.13
N GLN A 32 5.68 4.39 10.01
CA GLN A 32 4.82 5.53 9.68
C GLN A 32 3.38 5.08 9.50
N THR A 33 3.16 3.96 8.79
CA THR A 33 1.81 3.39 8.61
C THR A 33 1.20 2.99 9.95
N LYS A 34 1.98 2.31 10.80
CA LYS A 34 1.55 1.92 12.15
C LYS A 34 1.16 3.14 12.99
N ALA A 35 1.99 4.18 13.01
CA ALA A 35 1.71 5.39 13.77
C ALA A 35 0.39 6.06 13.33
N VAL A 36 0.07 6.02 12.04
CA VAL A 36 -1.22 6.51 11.52
C VAL A 36 -2.37 5.62 11.99
N VAL A 37 -2.25 4.29 11.88
CA VAL A 37 -3.27 3.33 12.35
C VAL A 37 -3.55 3.50 13.85
N ASP A 38 -2.52 3.52 14.68
CA ASP A 38 -2.65 3.74 16.13
C ASP A 38 -3.26 5.13 16.42
N GLY A 39 -2.86 6.13 15.64
CA GLY A 39 -3.33 7.51 15.76
C GLY A 39 -4.81 7.68 15.43
N VAL A 40 -5.34 6.99 14.42
CA VAL A 40 -6.77 7.07 14.09
C VAL A 40 -7.61 6.32 15.12
N ARG A 41 -7.15 5.13 15.56
CA ARG A 41 -7.82 4.32 16.58
C ARG A 41 -7.90 5.02 17.93
N SER A 42 -6.79 5.58 18.40
CA SER A 42 -6.76 6.34 19.67
C SER A 42 -7.69 7.56 19.69
N ARG A 43 -8.17 8.01 18.52
CA ARG A 43 -9.11 9.13 18.37
C ARG A 43 -10.56 8.68 18.16
N GLY A 44 -10.86 7.38 18.22
CA GLY A 44 -12.21 6.83 18.09
C GLY A 44 -12.63 6.48 16.65
N VAL A 45 -11.70 6.40 15.71
CA VAL A 45 -11.99 5.80 14.39
C VAL A 45 -11.95 4.29 14.54
N GLU A 46 -13.11 3.65 14.48
CA GLU A 46 -13.26 2.23 14.77
C GLU A 46 -12.92 1.32 13.58
N SER A 47 -12.98 1.84 12.34
CA SER A 47 -12.75 1.03 11.15
C SER A 47 -11.55 1.53 10.33
N VAL A 48 -10.58 0.64 10.11
CA VAL A 48 -9.37 0.87 9.32
C VAL A 48 -9.31 -0.11 8.15
N ASN A 49 -9.17 0.44 6.94
CA ASN A 49 -8.88 -0.32 5.73
C ASN A 49 -7.44 -0.05 5.26
N LEU A 50 -6.73 -1.11 4.83
CA LEU A 50 -5.43 -0.99 4.16
C LEU A 50 -5.55 -1.39 2.70
N ASP A 51 -5.11 -0.51 1.80
CA ASP A 51 -5.07 -0.77 0.36
C ASP A 51 -3.64 -1.17 -0.07
N LEU A 52 -3.50 -2.38 -0.60
CA LEU A 52 -2.27 -2.96 -1.12
C LEU A 52 -2.35 -3.14 -2.65
N LEU A 53 -1.18 -3.20 -3.30
CA LEU A 53 -1.07 -3.44 -4.73
C LEU A 53 -0.24 -4.71 -5.02
N TYR A 54 -0.64 -5.47 -6.03
CA TYR A 54 0.20 -6.50 -6.65
C TYR A 54 0.48 -6.16 -8.12
N GLY A 55 1.56 -6.70 -8.67
CA GLY A 55 2.00 -6.40 -10.04
C GLY A 55 2.87 -5.13 -10.13
N LEU A 56 3.33 -4.57 -9.01
CA LEU A 56 4.23 -3.42 -9.00
C LEU A 56 5.66 -3.82 -9.42
N PRO A 57 6.48 -2.86 -9.87
CA PRO A 57 7.88 -3.10 -10.22
C PRO A 57 8.66 -3.77 -9.08
N ASN A 58 9.52 -4.73 -9.41
CA ASN A 58 10.36 -5.51 -8.50
C ASN A 58 9.61 -6.42 -7.51
N GLN A 59 8.28 -6.51 -7.58
CA GLN A 59 7.56 -7.47 -6.74
C GLN A 59 7.84 -8.91 -7.15
N THR A 60 7.97 -9.77 -6.15
CA THR A 60 7.88 -11.22 -6.29
C THR A 60 6.73 -11.74 -5.43
N ARG A 61 6.38 -13.01 -5.58
CA ARG A 61 5.37 -13.64 -4.72
C ARG A 61 5.76 -13.54 -3.25
N GLU A 62 7.05 -13.73 -2.95
CA GLU A 62 7.60 -13.69 -1.60
C GLU A 62 7.50 -12.29 -1.00
N THR A 63 7.84 -11.23 -1.75
CA THR A 63 7.76 -9.86 -1.25
C THR A 63 6.30 -9.42 -1.03
N ILE A 64 5.38 -9.80 -1.92
CA ILE A 64 3.94 -9.56 -1.73
C ILE A 64 3.44 -10.27 -0.46
N CYS A 65 3.79 -11.55 -0.26
CA CYS A 65 3.41 -12.28 0.95
C CYS A 65 3.96 -11.62 2.22
N SER A 66 5.21 -11.14 2.20
CA SER A 66 5.83 -10.40 3.31
C SER A 66 5.07 -9.10 3.62
N THR A 67 4.71 -8.33 2.59
CA THR A 67 3.93 -7.09 2.72
C THR A 67 2.56 -7.35 3.32
N VAL A 68 1.85 -8.39 2.85
CA VAL A 68 0.54 -8.78 3.41
C VAL A 68 0.69 -9.22 4.87
N ALA A 69 1.70 -10.04 5.19
CA ALA A 69 1.95 -10.48 6.56
C ALA A 69 2.21 -9.30 7.50
N GLN A 70 3.04 -8.34 7.09
CA GLN A 70 3.27 -7.10 7.85
C GLN A 70 1.99 -6.30 8.02
N ALA A 71 1.21 -6.11 6.94
CA ALA A 71 -0.05 -5.37 7.01
C ALA A 71 -1.06 -6.01 7.98
N LEU A 72 -1.12 -7.34 8.05
CA LEU A 72 -1.98 -8.06 9.00
C LEU A 72 -1.59 -7.82 10.47
N THR A 73 -0.31 -7.54 10.77
CA THR A 73 0.11 -7.18 12.14
C THR A 73 -0.43 -5.83 12.63
N LEU A 74 -0.95 -5.01 11.71
CA LEU A 74 -1.66 -3.77 12.04
C LEU A 74 -3.14 -4.01 12.38
N GLU A 75 -3.58 -5.28 12.34
CA GLU A 75 -4.94 -5.74 12.64
C GLU A 75 -6.04 -4.95 11.92
N PRO A 76 -5.97 -4.72 10.60
CA PRO A 76 -6.95 -3.90 9.91
C PRO A 76 -8.33 -4.59 9.85
N ASP A 77 -9.40 -3.81 9.92
CA ASP A 77 -10.77 -4.31 9.78
C ASP A 77 -11.08 -4.77 8.36
N ARG A 78 -10.34 -4.22 7.38
CA ARG A 78 -10.40 -4.63 5.98
C ARG A 78 -9.02 -4.49 5.33
N MET A 79 -8.73 -5.42 4.42
CA MET A 79 -7.62 -5.31 3.49
C MET A 79 -8.16 -5.44 2.07
N ALA A 80 -7.76 -4.53 1.20
CA ALA A 80 -8.07 -4.59 -0.22
C ALA A 80 -6.78 -4.75 -1.01
N LEU A 81 -6.73 -5.74 -1.88
CA LEU A 81 -5.58 -6.04 -2.72
C LEU A 81 -5.97 -5.82 -4.18
N PHE A 82 -5.32 -4.87 -4.84
CA PHE A 82 -5.63 -4.46 -6.21
C PHE A 82 -4.49 -4.79 -7.17
N GLY A 83 -4.84 -5.14 -8.41
CA GLY A 83 -3.86 -5.31 -9.48
C GLY A 83 -3.37 -3.96 -10.00
N TYR A 84 -2.06 -3.80 -10.13
CA TYR A 84 -1.46 -2.65 -10.78
C TYR A 84 -1.71 -2.71 -12.29
N ALA A 85 -2.37 -1.68 -12.81
CA ALA A 85 -2.51 -1.47 -14.24
C ALA A 85 -1.42 -0.53 -14.75
N HIS A 86 -0.51 -1.05 -15.56
CA HIS A 86 0.51 -0.26 -16.24
C HIS A 86 -0.08 0.34 -17.54
N VAL A 87 -0.46 1.61 -17.47
CA VAL A 87 -1.12 2.37 -18.53
C VAL A 87 -0.43 3.73 -18.75
N PRO A 88 0.87 3.78 -19.07
CA PRO A 88 1.66 5.02 -19.15
C PRO A 88 1.14 6.03 -20.19
N TRP A 89 0.35 5.58 -21.17
CA TRP A 89 -0.34 6.46 -22.12
C TRP A 89 -1.38 7.35 -21.42
N PHE A 90 -2.02 6.86 -20.36
CA PHE A 90 -3.04 7.57 -19.57
C PHE A 90 -2.50 8.12 -18.25
N LYS A 91 -1.64 7.37 -17.55
CA LYS A 91 -1.01 7.77 -16.28
C LYS A 91 0.46 8.11 -16.51
N LYS A 92 0.73 9.35 -16.95
CA LYS A 92 2.08 9.79 -17.37
C LYS A 92 3.19 9.57 -16.35
N HIS A 93 2.93 9.64 -15.04
CA HIS A 93 3.96 9.35 -14.03
C HIS A 93 4.49 7.91 -14.11
N GLN A 94 3.74 6.97 -14.69
CA GLN A 94 4.19 5.60 -14.89
C GLN A 94 5.28 5.48 -15.97
N THR A 95 5.52 6.50 -16.81
CA THR A 95 6.64 6.47 -17.76
C THR A 95 8.01 6.52 -17.07
N MET A 96 8.05 6.84 -15.78
CA MET A 96 9.29 6.81 -14.97
C MET A 96 9.62 5.41 -14.45
N ILE A 97 8.70 4.46 -14.59
CA ILE A 97 8.91 3.06 -14.22
C ILE A 97 9.61 2.36 -15.38
N ASP A 98 10.74 1.72 -15.11
CA ASP A 98 11.38 0.83 -16.07
C ASP A 98 10.51 -0.42 -16.28
N GLU A 99 10.07 -0.65 -17.51
CA GLU A 99 9.24 -1.81 -17.86
C GLU A 99 9.95 -3.14 -17.57
N ALA A 100 11.29 -3.17 -17.59
CA ALA A 100 12.07 -4.36 -17.24
C ALA A 100 11.92 -4.77 -15.76
N TRP A 101 11.46 -3.86 -14.90
CA TRP A 101 11.17 -4.17 -13.49
C TRP A 101 9.76 -4.71 -13.29
N LEU A 102 8.88 -4.64 -14.29
CA LEU A 102 7.52 -5.16 -14.15
C LEU A 102 7.55 -6.69 -14.04
N PRO A 103 6.73 -7.27 -13.16
CA PRO A 103 6.61 -8.73 -13.07
C PRO A 103 6.13 -9.29 -14.42
N SER A 104 6.76 -10.38 -14.87
CA SER A 104 6.30 -11.06 -16.07
C SER A 104 4.92 -11.68 -15.84
N PRO A 105 4.01 -11.64 -16.83
CA PRO A 105 2.81 -12.47 -16.78
C PRO A 105 3.24 -13.94 -16.77
N THR A 106 2.94 -14.66 -15.69
CA THR A 106 3.06 -16.12 -15.62
C THR A 106 2.02 -16.80 -16.47
#